data_AF-A0A938MDG7-F1
#
_entry.id   AF-A0A938MDG7-F1
#
_cell.length_a   1.000
_cell.length_b   1.000
_cell.length_c   1.000
_cell.angle_alpha   90.00
_cell.angle_beta   90.00
_cell.angle_gamma   90.00
#
_symmetry.space_group_name_H-M   'P 1'
#
loop_
_entity.id
_entity.type
_entity.pdbx_description
1 polymer ?
#
loop_
_entity_poly.entity_id
_entity_poly.type
_entity_poly.pdbx_seq_one_letter_code
_entity_poly.pdbx_strand_id
1 'polypeptide(L)'
;MSTPPEPAPRDLDRPFPLKDQVETILACCRDAPCEPTGITRELYLDLAERIARGVAKFQESAQLEAPTCWGPSRTSSGLRSAGEIVDPVEGLPSYQRLVTGRFAGAVGMLLEAGRAKDLAAKGVKAMTLAIEALSQTGKPNPIVCAEFFPREVVSGLAGYAPYVGEETVRRWRAALAFDPESGYHDTLAHKPLEAIFNWNSFGLVSEQLKTLHGIGGDAG
;
A
#
# COMPACT_ATOMS: atom_id res chain seq x y z
N MET A 1 11.16 21.37 30.88
CA MET A 1 11.18 20.19 30.00
C MET A 1 12.63 19.89 29.71
N SER A 2 13.16 18.77 30.20
CA SER A 2 14.58 18.42 30.00
C SER A 2 14.77 17.91 28.57
N THR A 3 15.79 18.42 27.90
CA THR A 3 16.21 17.97 26.57
C THR A 3 16.56 16.49 26.63
N PRO A 4 16.08 15.64 25.70
CA PRO A 4 16.50 14.26 25.64
C PRO A 4 18.02 14.18 25.48
N PRO A 5 18.69 13.19 26.09
CA PRO A 5 20.12 12.99 25.92
C PRO A 5 20.43 12.74 24.45
N GLU A 6 21.54 13.33 24.00
CA GLU A 6 22.07 13.11 22.66
C GLU A 6 22.37 11.62 22.46
N PRO A 7 21.91 10.99 21.36
CA PRO A 7 22.15 9.58 21.13
C PRO A 7 23.65 9.32 20.98
N ALA A 8 24.11 8.21 21.55
CA ALA A 8 25.52 7.82 21.45
C ALA A 8 25.95 7.76 19.97
N PRO A 9 27.17 8.21 19.64
CA PRO A 9 27.69 8.13 18.29
C PRO A 9 27.64 6.68 17.80
N ARG A 10 27.09 6.49 16.59
CA ARG A 10 26.95 5.15 16.01
C ARG A 10 28.33 4.60 15.68
N ASP A 11 28.58 3.38 16.12
CA ASP A 11 29.71 2.57 15.67
C ASP A 11 29.42 2.04 14.26
N LEU A 12 29.73 2.86 13.25
CA LEU A 12 29.59 2.50 11.83
C LEU A 12 30.64 1.48 11.37
N ASP A 13 31.67 1.24 12.20
CA ASP A 13 32.71 0.25 11.94
C ASP A 13 32.30 -1.15 12.40
N ARG A 14 31.20 -1.27 13.16
CA ARG A 14 30.64 -2.57 13.54
C ARG A 14 30.17 -3.31 12.28
N PRO A 15 30.61 -4.56 12.07
CA PRO A 15 30.14 -5.35 10.93
C PRO A 15 28.61 -5.46 10.95
N PHE A 16 28.00 -5.21 9.79
CA PHE A 16 26.55 -5.26 9.64
C PHE A 16 26.03 -6.62 10.12
N PRO A 17 24.99 -6.68 10.96
CA PRO A 17 24.46 -7.94 11.45
C PRO A 17 24.16 -8.89 10.28
N LEU A 18 24.58 -10.13 10.40
CA LEU A 18 24.34 -11.18 9.40
C LEU A 18 25.07 -10.97 8.05
N LYS A 19 25.96 -9.97 7.89
CA LYS A 19 26.71 -9.75 6.64
C LYS A 19 27.35 -11.03 6.12
N ASP A 20 28.11 -11.72 6.98
CA ASP A 20 28.80 -12.96 6.62
C ASP A 20 27.83 -14.07 6.23
N GLN A 21 26.64 -14.12 6.86
CA GLN A 21 25.61 -15.11 6.53
C GLN A 21 24.94 -14.80 5.19
N VAL A 22 24.67 -13.52 4.90
CA VAL A 22 24.15 -13.08 3.60
C VAL A 22 25.17 -13.36 2.50
N GLU A 23 26.44 -13.00 2.71
CA GLU A 23 27.52 -13.29 1.77
C GLU A 23 27.69 -14.81 1.54
N THR A 24 27.56 -15.62 2.59
CA THR A 24 27.56 -17.08 2.49
C THR A 24 26.39 -17.60 1.65
N ILE A 25 25.16 -17.13 1.91
CA ILE A 25 23.97 -17.52 1.13
C ILE A 25 24.15 -17.11 -0.34
N LEU A 26 24.58 -15.87 -0.60
CA LEU A 26 24.80 -15.38 -1.96
C LEU A 26 25.91 -16.17 -2.67
N ALA A 27 26.97 -16.58 -1.97
CA ALA A 27 28.01 -17.45 -2.53
C ALA A 27 27.46 -18.85 -2.85
N CYS A 28 26.67 -19.45 -1.96
CA CYS A 28 26.04 -20.75 -2.18
C CYS A 28 24.99 -20.73 -3.31
N CYS A 29 24.31 -19.60 -3.51
CA CYS A 29 23.30 -19.43 -4.54
C CYS A 29 23.83 -18.90 -5.86
N ARG A 30 25.09 -18.43 -5.93
CA ARG A 30 25.67 -17.75 -7.10
C ARG A 30 25.56 -18.60 -8.37
N ASP A 31 25.89 -19.87 -8.24
CA ASP A 31 25.93 -20.83 -9.35
C ASP A 31 24.81 -21.88 -9.24
N ALA A 32 23.87 -21.69 -8.31
CA ALA A 32 22.73 -22.58 -8.19
C ALA A 32 21.89 -22.49 -9.48
N PRO A 33 21.59 -23.62 -10.14
CA PRO A 33 20.78 -23.59 -11.35
C PRO A 33 19.39 -23.01 -11.02
N CYS A 34 19.07 -21.88 -11.63
CA CYS A 34 17.74 -21.31 -11.56
C CYS A 34 16.88 -21.97 -12.64
N GLU A 35 16.08 -22.95 -12.24
CA GLU A 35 15.12 -23.58 -13.15
C GLU A 35 13.80 -22.80 -13.16
N PRO A 36 13.21 -22.54 -14.35
CA PRO A 36 11.88 -21.97 -14.43
C PRO A 36 10.88 -22.89 -13.72
N THR A 37 10.08 -22.33 -12.81
CA THR A 37 9.04 -23.07 -12.09
C THR A 37 7.86 -23.50 -12.97
N GLY A 38 7.86 -23.13 -14.25
CA GLY A 38 6.71 -23.25 -15.16
C GLY A 38 5.57 -22.28 -14.85
N ILE A 39 5.68 -21.46 -13.80
CA ILE A 39 4.71 -20.45 -13.45
C ILE A 39 4.88 -19.26 -14.41
N THR A 40 3.83 -18.97 -15.17
CA THR A 40 3.84 -17.92 -16.19
C THR A 40 3.16 -16.64 -15.69
N ARG A 41 3.45 -15.53 -16.37
CA ARG A 41 2.70 -14.28 -16.21
C ARG A 41 1.19 -14.49 -16.36
N GLU A 42 0.75 -15.29 -17.33
CA GLU A 42 -0.67 -15.54 -17.57
C GLU A 42 -1.34 -16.26 -16.41
N LEU A 43 -0.66 -17.23 -15.78
CA LEU A 43 -1.20 -17.89 -14.58
C LEU A 43 -1.41 -16.87 -13.44
N TYR A 44 -0.45 -15.97 -13.21
CA TYR A 44 -0.61 -14.92 -12.21
C TYR A 44 -1.77 -13.97 -12.54
N LEU A 45 -1.93 -13.58 -13.79
CA LEU A 45 -3.05 -12.72 -14.23
C LEU A 45 -4.40 -13.41 -14.08
N ASP A 46 -4.51 -14.70 -14.42
CA ASP A 46 -5.73 -15.48 -14.24
C ASP A 46 -6.13 -15.57 -12.76
N LEU A 47 -5.16 -15.82 -11.88
CA LEU A 47 -5.38 -15.84 -10.44
C LEU A 47 -5.79 -14.47 -9.91
N ALA A 48 -5.05 -13.42 -10.27
CA ALA A 48 -5.34 -12.04 -9.87
C ALA A 48 -6.75 -11.60 -10.33
N GLU A 49 -7.13 -11.91 -11.57
CA GLU A 49 -8.45 -11.58 -12.10
C GLU A 49 -9.57 -12.30 -11.34
N ARG A 50 -9.42 -13.60 -11.05
CA ARG A 50 -10.40 -14.36 -10.26
C ARG A 50 -10.55 -13.79 -8.85
N ILE A 51 -9.44 -13.46 -8.20
CA ILE A 51 -9.45 -12.86 -6.86
C ILE A 51 -10.11 -11.48 -6.90
N ALA A 52 -9.72 -10.60 -7.83
CA ALA A 52 -10.30 -9.27 -7.96
C ALA A 52 -11.82 -9.33 -8.20
N ARG A 53 -12.30 -10.24 -9.04
CA ARG A 53 -13.74 -10.47 -9.26
C ARG A 53 -14.45 -10.98 -8.00
N GLY A 54 -13.80 -11.83 -7.22
CA GLY A 54 -14.30 -12.26 -5.91
C GLY A 54 -14.45 -11.08 -4.94
N VAL A 55 -13.40 -10.26 -4.85
CA VAL A 55 -13.32 -9.10 -3.96
C VAL A 55 -14.29 -7.98 -4.36
N ALA A 56 -14.48 -7.75 -5.65
CA ALA A 56 -15.36 -6.70 -6.19
C ALA A 56 -16.82 -6.81 -5.72
N LYS A 57 -17.25 -8.02 -5.32
CA LYS A 57 -18.59 -8.29 -4.76
C LYS A 57 -18.80 -7.59 -3.41
N PHE A 58 -17.73 -7.29 -2.68
CA PHE A 58 -17.77 -6.68 -1.37
C PHE A 58 -17.66 -5.15 -1.39
N GLN A 59 -17.66 -4.51 -2.57
CA GLN A 59 -17.62 -3.05 -2.70
C GLN A 59 -18.98 -2.37 -2.53
N GLU A 60 -20.07 -3.11 -2.80
CA GLU A 60 -21.45 -2.57 -2.84
C GLU A 60 -22.32 -3.10 -1.70
N SER A 61 -21.84 -4.09 -0.94
CA SER A 61 -22.53 -4.64 0.22
C SER A 61 -22.53 -3.70 1.45
N ALA A 62 -22.21 -2.42 1.28
CA ALA A 62 -22.25 -1.38 2.31
C ALA A 62 -23.66 -1.08 2.88
N GLN A 63 -24.70 -1.74 2.38
CA GLN A 63 -26.03 -1.79 3.00
C GLN A 63 -26.21 -2.97 3.99
N LEU A 64 -25.24 -3.87 4.11
CA LEU A 64 -25.28 -4.89 5.15
C LEU A 64 -24.84 -4.24 6.47
N GLU A 65 -25.76 -4.23 7.44
CA GLU A 65 -25.47 -3.97 8.84
C GLU A 65 -24.23 -4.79 9.23
N ALA A 66 -23.23 -4.12 9.79
CA ALA A 66 -21.98 -4.77 10.18
C ALA A 66 -22.29 -5.99 11.08
N PRO A 67 -21.78 -7.20 10.78
CA PRO A 67 -21.92 -8.34 11.67
C PRO A 67 -21.36 -7.96 13.05
N THR A 68 -22.18 -8.08 14.08
CA THR A 68 -21.88 -7.69 15.47
C THR A 68 -20.93 -8.66 16.19
N CYS A 69 -20.18 -9.49 15.47
CA CYS A 69 -19.45 -10.62 16.07
C CYS A 69 -18.16 -10.24 16.82
N TRP A 70 -17.70 -8.98 16.80
CA TRP A 70 -16.52 -8.55 17.56
C TRP A 70 -16.69 -7.20 18.26
N GLY A 71 -17.59 -7.16 19.25
CA GLY A 71 -17.58 -6.17 20.33
C GLY A 71 -18.01 -4.74 19.98
N PRO A 72 -18.45 -3.96 20.98
CA PRO A 72 -18.97 -2.62 20.75
C PRO A 72 -17.82 -1.61 20.59
N SER A 73 -17.28 -1.45 19.39
CA SER A 73 -16.56 -0.23 19.05
C SER A 73 -17.58 0.88 18.77
N ARG A 74 -17.89 1.66 19.81
CA ARG A 74 -18.57 2.95 19.67
C ARG A 74 -17.60 3.94 19.01
N THR A 75 -17.71 4.13 17.71
CA THR A 75 -17.49 5.45 17.11
C THR A 75 -18.45 5.66 15.94
N SER A 76 -19.33 6.65 16.13
CA SER A 76 -19.93 7.53 15.13
C SER A 76 -20.48 6.91 13.85
N SER A 77 -21.82 6.86 13.76
CA SER A 77 -22.61 7.25 12.55
C SER A 77 -21.84 7.17 11.22
N GLY A 78 -21.47 5.96 10.79
CA GLY A 78 -20.51 5.77 9.69
C GLY A 78 -21.23 5.51 8.37
N LEU A 79 -21.62 6.57 7.66
CA LEU A 79 -21.98 6.43 6.25
C LEU A 79 -20.72 5.96 5.50
N ARG A 80 -20.70 4.70 5.04
CA ARG A 80 -19.59 4.17 4.24
C ARG A 80 -19.51 4.94 2.92
N SER A 81 -18.32 5.39 2.54
CA SER A 81 -18.10 6.06 1.25
C SER A 81 -18.20 5.05 0.11
N ALA A 82 -18.91 5.39 -0.95
CA ALA A 82 -18.99 4.57 -2.15
C ALA A 82 -17.57 4.28 -2.70
N GLY A 83 -17.19 3.00 -2.80
CA GLY A 83 -15.89 2.58 -3.33
C GLY A 83 -15.02 1.77 -2.37
N GLU A 84 -15.34 1.74 -1.07
CA GLU A 84 -14.63 0.95 -0.08
C GLU A 84 -14.84 -0.56 -0.29
N ILE A 85 -13.79 -1.36 -0.12
CA ILE A 85 -13.88 -2.82 -0.07
C ILE A 85 -14.02 -3.26 1.38
N VAL A 86 -15.11 -3.97 1.66
CA VAL A 86 -15.37 -4.52 3.01
C VAL A 86 -14.82 -5.94 3.08
N ASP A 87 -13.92 -6.20 4.04
CA ASP A 87 -13.50 -7.56 4.36
C ASP A 87 -14.68 -8.35 4.95
N PRO A 88 -15.12 -9.45 4.33
CA PRO A 88 -16.27 -10.22 4.79
C PRO A 88 -15.99 -11.09 6.02
N VAL A 89 -14.73 -11.28 6.42
CA VAL A 89 -14.33 -12.17 7.53
C VAL A 89 -14.06 -11.37 8.80
N GLU A 90 -13.16 -10.39 8.74
CA GLU A 90 -12.71 -9.70 9.94
C GLU A 90 -13.50 -8.42 10.23
N GLY A 91 -14.09 -7.77 9.21
CA GLY A 91 -14.87 -6.54 9.39
C GLY A 91 -14.11 -5.38 10.07
N LEU A 92 -12.80 -5.51 10.32
CA LEU A 92 -11.99 -4.56 11.09
C LEU A 92 -11.80 -3.26 10.29
N PRO A 93 -12.29 -2.11 10.80
CA PRO A 93 -12.20 -0.84 10.08
C PRO A 93 -10.76 -0.43 9.72
N SER A 94 -9.78 -0.80 10.55
CA SER A 94 -8.36 -0.46 10.34
C SER A 94 -7.74 -1.16 9.12
N TYR A 95 -8.25 -2.32 8.72
CA TYR A 95 -7.73 -3.10 7.58
C TYR A 95 -8.52 -2.88 6.29
N GLN A 96 -9.75 -2.34 6.36
CA GLN A 96 -10.60 -2.09 5.18
C GLN A 96 -9.93 -1.14 4.16
N ARG A 97 -9.23 -0.11 4.63
CA ARG A 97 -8.49 0.81 3.77
C ARG A 97 -7.32 0.12 3.05
N LEU A 98 -6.63 -0.80 3.73
CA LEU A 98 -5.56 -1.60 3.15
C LEU A 98 -6.08 -2.51 2.04
N VAL A 99 -7.21 -3.20 2.29
CA VAL A 99 -7.84 -4.07 1.28
C VAL A 99 -8.32 -3.24 0.08
N THR A 100 -8.87 -2.05 0.32
CA THR A 100 -9.30 -1.13 -0.75
C THR A 100 -8.13 -0.72 -1.65
N GLY A 101 -6.99 -0.34 -1.06
CA GLY A 101 -5.78 0.01 -1.82
C GLY A 101 -5.24 -1.18 -2.63
N ARG A 102 -5.19 -2.38 -2.04
CA ARG A 102 -4.76 -3.60 -2.74
C ARG A 102 -5.69 -3.97 -3.90
N PHE A 103 -7.01 -3.88 -3.69
CA PHE A 103 -7.98 -4.10 -4.75
C PHE A 103 -7.82 -3.09 -5.89
N ALA A 104 -7.64 -1.81 -5.56
CA ALA A 104 -7.40 -0.76 -6.54
C ALA A 104 -6.14 -1.02 -7.37
N GLY A 105 -5.02 -1.35 -6.73
CA GLY A 105 -3.76 -1.69 -7.42
C GLY A 105 -3.90 -2.92 -8.32
N ALA A 106 -4.51 -4.00 -7.80
CA ALA A 106 -4.74 -5.22 -8.57
C ALA A 106 -5.59 -4.99 -9.82
N VAL A 107 -6.70 -4.26 -9.70
CA VAL A 107 -7.54 -3.91 -10.85
C VAL A 107 -6.77 -3.01 -11.83
N GLY A 108 -5.99 -2.03 -11.35
CA GLY A 108 -5.17 -1.20 -12.22
C GLY A 108 -4.17 -2.01 -13.07
N MET A 109 -3.44 -2.92 -12.45
CA MET A 109 -2.50 -3.81 -13.16
C MET A 109 -3.21 -4.74 -14.15
N LEU A 110 -4.41 -5.24 -13.82
CA LEU A 110 -5.23 -6.05 -14.74
C LEU A 110 -5.69 -5.23 -15.95
N LEU A 111 -6.12 -3.98 -15.75
CA LEU A 111 -6.52 -3.08 -16.82
C LEU A 111 -5.35 -2.75 -17.76
N GLU A 112 -4.17 -2.51 -17.20
CA GLU A 112 -2.94 -2.30 -17.98
C GLU A 112 -2.59 -3.54 -18.82
N ALA A 113 -2.81 -4.74 -18.28
CA ALA A 113 -2.68 -6.00 -19.01
C ALA A 113 -3.83 -6.26 -20.01
N GLY A 114 -4.78 -5.33 -20.19
CA GLY A 114 -5.91 -5.45 -21.10
C GLY A 114 -7.05 -6.34 -20.60
N ARG A 115 -7.06 -6.71 -19.32
CA ARG A 115 -8.01 -7.63 -18.67
C ARG A 115 -8.96 -6.90 -17.71
N ALA A 116 -9.99 -7.61 -17.25
CA ALA A 116 -10.94 -7.15 -16.22
C ALA A 116 -11.55 -5.74 -16.46
N LYS A 117 -11.77 -5.36 -17.73
CA LYS A 117 -12.29 -4.03 -18.11
C LYS A 117 -13.63 -3.70 -17.46
N ASP A 118 -14.45 -4.71 -17.21
CA ASP A 118 -15.72 -4.60 -16.53
C ASP A 118 -15.58 -4.16 -15.05
N LEU A 119 -14.41 -4.33 -14.43
CA LEU A 119 -14.12 -3.85 -13.09
C LEU A 119 -13.63 -2.40 -13.04
N ALA A 120 -13.41 -1.73 -14.18
CA ALA A 120 -12.80 -0.40 -14.22
C ALA A 120 -13.52 0.63 -13.34
N ALA A 121 -14.86 0.73 -13.44
CA ALA A 121 -15.63 1.67 -12.65
C ALA A 121 -15.53 1.40 -11.13
N LYS A 122 -15.49 0.12 -10.73
CA LYS A 122 -15.29 -0.29 -9.34
C LYS A 122 -13.87 0.06 -8.86
N GLY A 123 -12.87 -0.25 -9.67
CA GLY A 123 -11.47 0.08 -9.42
C GLY A 123 -11.24 1.58 -9.26
N VAL A 124 -11.81 2.43 -10.13
CA VAL A 124 -11.69 3.90 -10.06
C VAL A 124 -12.21 4.47 -8.75
N LYS A 125 -13.35 3.95 -8.24
CA LYS A 125 -13.90 4.36 -6.94
C LYS A 125 -12.96 3.99 -5.79
N ALA A 126 -12.48 2.74 -5.78
CA ALA A 126 -11.52 2.27 -4.76
C ALA A 126 -10.20 3.05 -4.81
N MET A 127 -9.68 3.28 -6.02
CA MET A 127 -8.45 4.03 -6.27
C MET A 127 -8.55 5.47 -5.77
N THR A 128 -9.64 6.15 -6.10
CA THR A 128 -9.91 7.52 -5.62
C THR A 128 -9.95 7.55 -4.10
N LEU A 129 -10.72 6.64 -3.48
CA LEU A 129 -10.85 6.60 -2.04
C LEU A 129 -9.52 6.30 -1.34
N ALA A 130 -8.75 5.33 -1.84
CA ALA A 130 -7.46 4.95 -1.25
C ALA A 130 -6.43 6.10 -1.34
N ILE A 131 -6.37 6.79 -2.48
CA ILE A 131 -5.45 7.91 -2.69
C ILE A 131 -5.86 9.13 -1.87
N GLU A 132 -7.16 9.46 -1.80
CA GLU A 132 -7.64 10.55 -0.98
C GLU A 132 -7.37 10.27 0.51
N ALA A 133 -7.56 9.02 0.96
CA ALA A 133 -7.22 8.60 2.31
C ALA A 133 -5.71 8.78 2.60
N LEU A 134 -4.84 8.37 1.67
CA LEU A 134 -3.39 8.60 1.77
C LEU A 134 -3.04 10.09 1.89
N SER A 135 -3.67 10.96 1.10
CA SER A 135 -3.39 12.42 1.18
C SER A 135 -3.79 13.05 2.51
N GLN A 136 -4.64 12.37 3.28
CA GLN A 136 -5.12 12.80 4.58
C GLN A 136 -4.39 12.09 5.74
N THR A 137 -3.47 11.18 5.46
CA THR A 137 -2.70 10.49 6.49
C THR A 137 -1.70 11.44 7.14
N GLY A 138 -1.60 11.38 8.46
CA GLY A 138 -0.77 12.29 9.25
C GLY A 138 -1.38 12.53 10.62
N LYS A 139 -0.68 13.21 11.53
CA LYS A 139 -1.24 13.52 12.87
C LYS A 139 -2.48 14.42 12.74
N PRO A 140 -3.58 14.15 13.48
CA PRO A 140 -3.75 13.10 14.49
C PRO A 140 -4.32 11.77 13.97
N ASN A 141 -4.55 11.61 12.67
CA ASN A 141 -5.28 10.48 12.07
C ASN A 141 -4.38 9.64 11.14
N PRO A 142 -3.35 8.94 11.66
CA PRO A 142 -2.54 8.06 10.82
C PRO A 142 -3.39 6.89 10.31
N ILE A 143 -3.26 6.56 9.02
CA ILE A 143 -3.81 5.31 8.49
C ILE A 143 -2.89 4.17 8.95
N VAL A 144 -3.48 3.18 9.61
CA VAL A 144 -2.77 1.95 9.97
C VAL A 144 -2.27 1.30 8.67
N CYS A 145 -0.97 0.96 8.64
CA CYS A 145 -0.33 0.33 7.48
C CYS A 145 -0.33 1.21 6.21
N ALA A 146 -0.34 2.54 6.33
CA ALA A 146 -0.31 3.47 5.19
C ALA A 146 0.85 3.19 4.21
N GLU A 147 2.00 2.75 4.71
CA GLU A 147 3.22 2.43 3.96
C GLU A 147 3.05 1.32 2.91
N PHE A 148 1.99 0.51 3.02
CA PHE A 148 1.71 -0.58 2.08
C PHE A 148 0.86 -0.14 0.88
N PHE A 149 0.33 1.08 0.89
CA PHE A 149 -0.66 1.51 -0.10
C PHE A 149 -0.02 2.12 -1.34
N PRO A 150 0.97 3.04 -1.25
CA PRO A 150 1.39 3.83 -2.40
C PRO A 150 1.96 2.97 -3.51
N ARG A 151 2.74 1.93 -3.17
CA ARG A 151 3.18 0.93 -4.16
C ARG A 151 2.02 0.39 -5.01
N GLU A 152 0.93 -0.03 -4.37
CA GLU A 152 -0.21 -0.65 -5.04
C GLU A 152 -0.94 0.36 -5.93
N VAL A 153 -1.25 1.54 -5.42
CA VAL A 153 -1.98 2.56 -6.19
C VAL A 153 -1.11 3.20 -7.27
N VAL A 154 0.18 3.46 -7.03
CA VAL A 154 1.10 4.00 -8.05
C VAL A 154 1.25 3.01 -9.21
N SER A 155 1.42 1.71 -8.92
CA SER A 155 1.50 0.67 -9.95
C SER A 155 0.23 0.60 -10.80
N GLY A 156 -0.94 0.88 -10.22
CA GLY A 156 -2.22 0.84 -10.93
C GLY A 156 -2.54 2.09 -11.77
N LEU A 157 -1.82 3.21 -11.61
CA LEU A 157 -2.17 4.49 -12.24
C LEU A 157 -2.28 4.40 -13.77
N ALA A 158 -1.33 3.72 -14.42
CA ALA A 158 -1.29 3.60 -15.87
C ALA A 158 -2.51 2.86 -16.41
N GLY A 159 -2.93 1.77 -15.75
CA GLY A 159 -4.09 0.99 -16.16
C GLY A 159 -5.42 1.74 -16.04
N TYR A 160 -5.53 2.70 -15.13
CA TYR A 160 -6.75 3.52 -15.00
C TYR A 160 -6.81 4.71 -15.95
N ALA A 161 -5.68 5.21 -16.45
CA ALA A 161 -5.63 6.44 -17.26
C ALA A 161 -6.59 6.45 -18.47
N PRO A 162 -6.85 5.34 -19.19
CA PRO A 162 -7.84 5.32 -20.28
C PRO A 162 -9.30 5.41 -19.83
N TYR A 163 -9.58 5.18 -18.55
CA TYR A 163 -10.92 5.08 -17.96
C TYR A 163 -11.30 6.32 -17.15
N VAL A 164 -10.34 7.23 -16.93
CA VAL A 164 -10.54 8.49 -16.22
C VAL A 164 -9.95 9.63 -17.05
N GLY A 165 -10.47 10.84 -16.90
CA GLY A 165 -9.86 12.01 -17.57
C GLY A 165 -8.48 12.35 -16.99
N GLU A 166 -7.66 13.07 -17.76
CA GLU A 166 -6.34 13.56 -17.34
C GLU A 166 -6.38 14.35 -16.04
N GLU A 167 -7.45 15.13 -15.83
CA GLU A 167 -7.67 15.88 -14.60
C GLU A 167 -7.70 14.97 -13.36
N THR A 168 -8.36 13.82 -13.45
CA THR A 168 -8.42 12.85 -12.35
C THR A 168 -7.06 12.25 -12.08
N VAL A 169 -6.31 11.87 -13.12
CA VAL A 169 -4.94 11.35 -12.97
C VAL A 169 -4.03 12.39 -12.31
N ARG A 170 -4.12 13.65 -12.74
CA ARG A 170 -3.37 14.77 -12.15
C ARG A 170 -3.72 14.95 -10.67
N ARG A 171 -5.01 14.91 -10.32
CA ARG A 171 -5.49 15.02 -8.93
C ARG A 171 -4.95 13.88 -8.07
N TRP A 172 -4.99 12.64 -8.57
CA TRP A 172 -4.42 11.48 -7.88
C TRP A 172 -2.91 11.62 -7.66
N ARG A 173 -2.17 12.03 -8.68
CA ARG A 173 -0.71 12.27 -8.56
C ARG A 173 -0.38 13.34 -7.53
N ALA A 174 -1.12 14.44 -7.50
CA ALA A 174 -0.94 15.49 -6.50
C ALA A 174 -1.23 14.97 -5.08
N ALA A 175 -2.30 14.20 -4.90
CA ALA A 175 -2.65 13.59 -3.62
C ALA A 175 -1.62 12.57 -3.13
N LEU A 176 -0.94 11.86 -4.04
CA LEU A 176 0.13 10.92 -3.71
C LEU A 176 1.46 11.61 -3.32
N ALA A 177 1.61 12.92 -3.57
CA ALA A 177 2.78 13.68 -3.19
C ALA A 177 2.79 14.13 -1.71
N PHE A 178 2.10 13.38 -0.83
CA PHE A 178 2.13 13.62 0.62
C PHE A 178 3.51 13.35 1.22
N ASP A 179 3.79 13.97 2.36
CA ASP A 179 5.03 13.77 3.12
C ASP A 179 5.03 12.39 3.81
N PRO A 180 5.91 11.46 3.42
CA PRO A 180 5.97 10.14 4.00
C PRO A 180 6.39 10.15 5.48
N GLU A 181 7.23 11.10 5.91
CA GLU A 181 7.77 11.13 7.26
C GLU A 181 6.65 11.42 8.28
N SER A 182 5.74 12.34 7.97
CA SER A 182 4.55 12.59 8.78
C SER A 182 3.43 11.57 8.60
N GLY A 183 3.34 10.95 7.42
CA GLY A 183 2.21 10.09 7.02
C GLY A 183 2.31 8.61 7.39
N TYR A 184 3.51 8.04 7.41
CA TYR A 184 3.73 6.63 7.76
C TYR A 184 3.87 6.42 9.27
N HIS A 185 3.55 5.21 9.75
CA HIS A 185 3.53 4.92 11.18
C HIS A 185 4.93 4.64 11.75
N ASP A 186 5.76 3.91 11.02
CA ASP A 186 7.10 3.49 11.44
C ASP A 186 8.18 4.43 10.87
N THR A 187 8.16 5.69 11.30
CA THR A 187 9.14 6.73 10.93
C THR A 187 9.80 7.34 12.16
N LEU A 188 10.89 8.09 11.96
CA LEU A 188 11.62 8.73 13.05
C LEU A 188 10.85 9.92 13.66
N ALA A 189 9.92 10.52 12.92
CA ALA A 189 9.00 11.54 13.42
C ALA A 189 7.95 11.01 14.40
N HIS A 190 7.72 9.69 14.43
CA HIS A 190 6.75 9.06 15.34
C HIS A 190 7.40 8.14 16.37
N LYS A 191 8.56 7.56 16.07
CA LYS A 191 9.19 6.54 16.91
C LYS A 191 10.70 6.76 17.02
N PRO A 192 11.29 6.52 18.21
CA PRO A 192 12.74 6.42 18.31
C PRO A 192 13.25 5.21 17.50
N LEU A 193 14.49 5.28 17.02
CA LEU A 193 15.09 4.27 16.13
C LEU A 193 15.01 2.85 16.73
N GLU A 194 15.19 2.73 18.04
CA GLU A 194 15.18 1.46 18.78
C GLU A 194 13.80 0.80 18.83
N ALA A 195 12.73 1.56 18.54
CA ALA A 195 11.36 1.08 18.47
C ALA A 195 10.89 0.77 17.04
N ILE A 196 11.76 0.93 16.05
CA ILE A 196 11.50 0.58 14.64
C ILE A 196 12.03 -0.83 14.39
N PHE A 197 11.17 -1.82 14.61
CA PHE A 197 11.51 -3.25 14.45
C PHE A 197 11.43 -3.73 13.00
N ASN A 198 10.74 -2.96 12.15
CA ASN A 198 10.65 -3.20 10.72
C ASN A 198 11.18 -1.94 10.04
N TRP A 199 12.39 -2.02 9.44
CA TRP A 199 12.77 -0.98 8.48
C TRP A 199 11.66 -0.90 7.45
N ASN A 200 11.06 0.28 7.31
CA ASN A 200 9.85 0.52 6.52
C ASN A 200 10.14 0.34 5.02
N SER A 201 10.47 -0.89 4.64
CA SER A 201 10.91 -1.33 3.32
C SER A 201 9.80 -1.15 2.30
N PHE A 202 8.55 -1.37 2.72
CA PHE A 202 7.36 -1.04 1.93
C PHE A 202 7.23 0.46 1.68
N GLY A 203 7.47 1.30 2.70
CA GLY A 203 7.54 2.75 2.54
C GLY A 203 8.67 3.17 1.61
N LEU A 204 9.88 2.64 1.78
CA LEU A 204 11.03 2.94 0.90
C LEU A 204 10.78 2.56 -0.55
N VAL A 205 10.26 1.35 -0.80
CA VAL A 205 9.90 0.90 -2.17
C VAL A 205 8.77 1.76 -2.75
N SER A 206 7.79 2.12 -1.93
CA SER A 206 6.69 3.02 -2.30
C SER A 206 7.22 4.40 -2.74
N GLU A 207 8.12 5.02 -1.98
CA GLU A 207 8.70 6.33 -2.30
C GLU A 207 9.62 6.27 -3.52
N GLN A 208 10.40 5.19 -3.67
CA GLN A 208 11.21 4.98 -4.87
C GLN A 208 10.33 4.84 -6.11
N LEU A 209 9.22 4.10 -6.02
CA LEU A 209 8.29 3.95 -7.12
C LEU A 209 7.60 5.28 -7.46
N LYS A 210 7.16 6.04 -6.45
CA LYS A 210 6.65 7.41 -6.63
C LYS A 210 7.65 8.27 -7.42
N THR A 211 8.92 8.27 -7.02
CA THR A 211 10.02 8.99 -7.71
C THR A 211 10.18 8.55 -9.17
N LEU A 212 10.19 7.24 -9.44
CA LEU A 212 10.28 6.70 -10.81
C LEU A 212 9.12 7.14 -11.71
N HIS A 213 7.93 7.34 -11.13
CA HIS A 213 6.76 7.84 -11.83
C HIS A 213 6.66 9.37 -11.87
N GLY A 214 7.66 10.10 -11.36
CA GLY A 214 7.66 11.57 -11.26
C GLY A 214 6.58 12.09 -10.30
N ILE A 215 6.33 11.37 -9.21
CA ILE A 215 5.38 11.72 -8.15
C ILE A 215 6.18 12.01 -6.89
N GLY A 216 6.14 13.25 -6.39
CA GLY A 216 6.93 13.63 -5.22
C GLY A 216 8.45 13.44 -5.41
N GLY A 217 9.15 13.35 -4.28
CA GLY A 217 10.62 13.41 -4.20
C GLY A 217 11.09 14.84 -3.90
N ASP A 218 12.17 14.95 -3.13
CA ASP A 218 12.98 16.17 -3.18
C ASP A 218 13.50 16.30 -4.61
N ALA A 219 13.47 17.51 -5.17
CA ALA A 219 14.09 17.76 -6.48
C ALA A 219 15.60 17.48 -6.35
N GLY A 220 15.99 16.22 -6.61
CA GLY A 220 17.37 15.77 -6.72
C GLY A 220 17.96 16.16 -8.06
#